data_AF-A0A937I0B9-F1
#
_entry.id   AF-A0A937I0B9-F1
#
_cell.length_a   1.000
_cell.length_b   1.000
_cell.length_c   1.000
_cell.angle_alpha   90.00
_cell.angle_beta   90.00
_cell.angle_gamma   90.00
#
_symmetry.space_group_name_H-M   'P 1'
#
loop_
_entity.id
_entity.type
_entity.pdbx_description
1 polymer ?
#
loop_
_entity_poly.entity_id
_entity_poly.type
_entity_poly.pdbx_seq_one_letter_code
_entity_poly.pdbx_strand_id
1 'polypeptide(L)' 'MDVIFNFSRYDELRQSVLQLVRENLDPELLYDEAAELFDSWWESNASGGLWNEDVKRRIWSSLWSEFGSQTAQL' A
#
# COMPACT_ATOMS: atom_id res chain seq x y z
N MET A 1 -8.04 -8.89 -21.61
CA MET A 1 -6.86 -9.52 -20.98
C MET A 1 -7.11 -9.48 -19.49
N ASP A 2 -7.21 -10.66 -18.88
CA ASP A 2 -7.37 -10.81 -17.44
C ASP A 2 -6.17 -10.21 -16.70
N VAL A 3 -6.47 -9.31 -15.78
CA VAL A 3 -5.50 -8.65 -14.92
C VAL A 3 -4.98 -9.71 -13.94
N ILE A 4 -3.73 -10.15 -14.10
CA ILE A 4 -3.09 -10.99 -13.08
C ILE A 4 -2.74 -10.06 -11.93
N PHE A 5 -3.67 -9.92 -10.98
CA PHE A 5 -3.36 -9.33 -9.69
C PHE A 5 -2.35 -10.26 -9.02
N ASN A 6 -1.10 -9.80 -8.89
CA ASN A 6 -0.09 -10.60 -8.23
C ASN A 6 -0.30 -10.52 -6.72
N PHE A 7 -1.12 -11.44 -6.20
CA PHE A 7 -1.48 -11.51 -4.78
C PHE A 7 -0.25 -11.64 -3.87
N SER A 8 0.81 -12.30 -4.33
CA SER A 8 2.06 -12.42 -3.55
C SER A 8 2.73 -11.07 -3.35
N ARG A 9 2.78 -10.23 -4.38
CA ARG A 9 3.39 -8.89 -4.29
C ARG A 9 2.56 -7.91 -3.48
N TYR A 10 1.24 -8.03 -3.48
CA TYR A 10 0.39 -7.21 -2.61
C TYR A 10 0.62 -7.56 -1.13
N ASP A 11 0.79 -8.85 -0.82
CA ASP A 11 1.09 -9.28 0.55
C ASP A 11 2.45 -8.75 1.03
N GLU A 12 3.48 -8.74 0.17
CA GLU A 12 4.80 -8.15 0.47
C GLU A 12 4.72 -6.66 0.82
N LEU A 13 3.95 -5.89 0.05
CA LEU A 13 3.68 -4.47 0.33
C LEU A 13 2.96 -4.31 1.67
N ARG A 14 1.94 -5.13 1.93
CA ARG A 14 1.18 -5.13 3.18
C ARG A 14 2.07 -5.42 4.39
N GLN A 15 2.95 -6.41 4.31
CA GLN A 15 3.90 -6.71 5.39
C GLN A 15 4.87 -5.56 5.63
N SER A 16 5.36 -4.91 4.57
CA SER A 16 6.26 -3.75 4.68
C SER A 16 5.59 -2.59 5.40
N VAL A 17 4.36 -2.25 5.03
CA VAL A 17 3.58 -1.21 5.72
C VAL A 17 3.24 -1.61 7.16
N LEU A 18 2.95 -2.89 7.44
CA LEU A 18 2.73 -3.39 8.82
C LEU A 18 3.97 -3.21 9.71
N GLN A 19 5.16 -3.49 9.18
CA GLN A 19 6.41 -3.28 9.92
C GLN A 19 6.63 -1.80 10.19
N LEU A 20 6.45 -0.97 9.16
CA LEU A 20 6.57 0.48 9.30
C LEU A 20 5.61 1.04 10.37
N VAL A 21 4.34 0.62 10.38
CA VAL A 21 3.36 1.00 11.43
C VAL A 21 3.81 0.59 12.84
N ARG A 22 4.49 -0.55 12.98
CA ARG A 22 4.97 -1.04 14.28
C ARG A 22 6.22 -0.30 14.75
N GLU A 23 7.06 0.14 13.82
CA GLU A 23 8.32 0.81 14.11
C GLU A 23 8.17 2.34 14.23
N ASN A 24 7.15 2.93 13.60
CA ASN A 24 6.93 4.37 13.63
C ASN A 24 6.08 4.82 14.82
N LEU A 25 6.59 5.84 15.52
CA LEU A 25 5.89 6.54 16.59
C LEU A 25 5.17 7.80 16.09
N ASP A 26 5.55 8.29 14.89
CA ASP A 26 5.01 9.50 14.29
C ASP A 26 4.01 9.13 13.18
N PRO A 27 2.71 9.44 13.35
CA PRO A 27 1.68 9.10 12.39
C PRO A 27 1.76 9.90 11.08
N GLU A 28 2.33 11.11 11.09
CA GLU A 28 2.51 11.92 9.87
C GLU A 28 3.65 11.34 9.02
N LEU A 29 4.78 11.03 9.65
CA LEU A 29 5.93 10.40 8.98
C LEU A 29 5.58 9.01 8.44
N LEU A 30 4.83 8.23 9.23
CA LEU A 30 4.33 6.91 8.83
C LEU A 30 3.50 6.96 7.55
N TYR A 31 2.64 7.97 7.40
CA TYR A 31 1.83 8.13 6.20
C TYR A 31 2.70 8.39 4.97
N ASP A 32 3.67 9.31 5.09
CA ASP A 32 4.58 9.65 3.99
C ASP A 32 5.44 8.46 3.58
N GLU A 33 6.06 7.76 4.53
CA GLU A 33 6.89 6.57 4.25
C GLU A 33 6.08 5.42 3.64
N ALA A 34 4.85 5.19 4.12
CA ALA A 34 3.97 4.17 3.57
C ALA A 34 3.50 4.54 2.14
N ALA A 35 3.27 5.82 1.86
CA ALA A 35 2.91 6.31 0.55
C ALA A 35 4.07 6.12 -0.45
N GLU A 36 5.31 6.39 -0.04
CA GLU A 36 6.50 6.14 -0.87
C GLU A 36 6.69 4.64 -1.18
N LEU A 37 6.49 3.76 -0.19
CA LEU A 37 6.53 2.30 -0.38
C LEU A 37 5.47 1.83 -1.38
N PHE A 38 4.26 2.37 -1.27
CA PHE A 38 3.16 2.06 -2.18
C PHE A 38 3.45 2.52 -3.61
N ASP A 39 4.01 3.71 -3.78
CA ASP A 39 4.37 4.26 -5.09
C ASP A 39 5.47 3.43 -5.76
N SER A 40 6.50 3.04 -5.02
CA SER A 40 7.55 2.16 -5.52
C SER A 40 7.00 0.78 -5.94
N TRP A 41 6.09 0.22 -5.14
CA TRP A 41 5.40 -1.03 -5.48
C TRP A 41 4.55 -0.88 -6.75
N TRP A 42 3.80 0.22 -6.87
CA TRP A 42 2.94 0.53 -8.01
C TRP A 42 3.74 0.63 -9.30
N GLU A 43 4.86 1.35 -9.28
CA GLU A 43 5.77 1.50 -10.43
C GLU A 43 6.41 0.15 -10.84
N SER A 44 6.82 -0.66 -9.85
CA SER A 44 7.40 -2.00 -10.06
C SER A 44 6.40 -3.03 -10.62
N ASN A 45 5.10 -2.75 -10.48
CA ASN A 45 4.03 -3.63 -10.94
C ASN A 45 3.27 -3.12 -12.18
N ALA A 46 3.51 -1.88 -12.62
CA ALA A 46 2.88 -1.27 -13.81
C ALA A 46 3.36 -1.85 -15.17
N SER A 47 3.86 -3.08 -15.20
CA SER A 47 4.26 -3.82 -16.39
C SER A 47 3.04 -4.35 -17.17
N GLY A 48 2.14 -3.46 -17.62
CA GLY A 48 0.99 -3.90 -18.41
C GLY A 48 -0.19 -2.94 -18.55
N GLY A 49 0.04 -1.65 -18.81
CA GLY A 49 -0.85 -0.83 -19.64
C GLY A 49 -2.26 -0.42 -19.16
N LEU A 50 -2.72 -0.80 -17.96
CA LEU A 50 -4.07 -0.45 -17.46
C LEU A 50 -4.11 0.12 -16.03
N TRP A 51 -2.95 0.47 -15.50
CA TRP A 51 -2.77 0.96 -14.14
C TRP A 51 -3.02 2.47 -14.14
N ASN A 52 -4.29 2.88 -14.01
CA ASN A 52 -4.68 4.29 -13.95
C ASN A 52 -4.67 4.84 -12.50
N GLU A 53 -4.69 6.16 -12.37
CA GLU A 53 -4.67 6.86 -11.07
C GLU A 53 -5.85 6.47 -10.17
N ASP A 54 -7.00 6.12 -10.73
CA ASP A 54 -8.17 5.66 -9.97
C ASP A 54 -7.92 4.31 -9.30
N VAL A 55 -7.28 3.37 -10.01
CA VAL A 55 -6.90 2.06 -9.45
C VAL A 55 -5.82 2.23 -8.39
N LYS A 56 -4.83 3.10 -8.64
CA LYS A 56 -3.81 3.47 -7.66
C LYS A 56 -4.44 3.94 -6.35
N ARG A 57 -5.34 4.94 -6.43
CA ARG A 57 -6.06 5.47 -5.27
C ARG A 57 -6.91 4.42 -4.56
N ARG A 58 -7.57 3.52 -5.29
CA ARG A 58 -8.40 2.48 -4.70
C ARG A 58 -7.57 1.46 -3.92
N ILE A 59 -6.42 1.05 -4.44
CA ILE A 59 -5.54 0.10 -3.75
C ILE A 59 -4.91 0.76 -2.54
N TRP A 60 -4.40 1.99 -2.66
CA TRP A 60 -3.90 2.76 -1.52
C TRP A 60 -4.96 2.92 -0.42
N SER A 61 -6.18 3.31 -0.79
CA SER A 61 -7.28 3.47 0.17
C SER A 61 -7.63 2.14 0.86
N SER A 62 -7.60 1.04 0.13
CA SER A 62 -7.88 -0.29 0.70
C SER A 62 -6.78 -0.70 1.67
N LEU A 63 -5.52 -0.56 1.24
CA LEU A 63 -4.33 -0.81 2.05
C LEU A 63 -4.42 0.01 3.34
N TRP A 64 -4.47 1.34 3.24
CA TRP A 64 -4.51 2.24 4.39
C TRP A 64 -5.73 2.03 5.29
N SER A 65 -6.91 1.72 4.74
CA SER A 65 -8.10 1.41 5.55
C SER A 65 -7.92 0.18 6.43
N GLU A 66 -7.15 -0.82 5.99
CA GLU A 66 -6.80 -1.99 6.81
C GLU A 66 -5.93 -1.58 8.02
N PHE A 67 -5.01 -0.62 7.84
CA PHE A 67 -4.11 -0.14 8.90
C PHE A 67 -4.73 0.92 9.81
N GLY A 68 -5.44 1.90 9.25
CA GLY A 68 -6.08 2.98 10.00
C GLY A 68 -7.21 2.50 10.93
N SER A 69 -7.81 1.35 10.64
CA SER A 69 -8.75 0.70 11.56
C SER A 69 -8.04 0.04 12.74
N GLN A 70 -6.77 -0.36 12.59
CA GLN A 70 -5.96 -0.99 13.65
C GLN A 70 -5.31 0.05 14.57
N THR A 71 -4.96 1.24 14.09
CA THR A 71 -4.41 2.33 14.92
C THR A 71 -5.46 3.04 15.77
N ALA A 72 -6.74 2.98 15.38
CA ALA A 72 -7.85 3.56 16.15
C ALA A 72 -8.33 2.68 17.34
N GLN A 73 -7.74 1.51 17.55
CA GLN A 73 -8.14 0.56 18.62
C GLN A 73 -7.10 0.37 19.74
N LEU A 74 -6.09 1.25 19.85
CA LEU A 74 -5.14 1.28 20.97
C LEU A 74 -5.34 2.49 21.87
#